data_AF-R0K4F9-F1
#
_entry.id   AF-R0K4F9-F1
#
_cell.length_a   1.000
_cell.length_b   1.000
_cell.length_c   1.000
_cell.angle_alpha   90.00
_cell.angle_beta   90.00
_cell.angle_gamma   90.00
#
_symmetry.space_group_name_H-M   'P 1'
#
loop_
_entity.id
_entity.type
_entity.pdbx_description
1 polymer ?
#
loop_
_entity_poly.entity_id
_entity_poly.type
_entity_poly.pdbx_seq_one_letter_code
_entity_poly.pdbx_strand_id
1 'polypeptide(L)'
;RARSKEGGMRLQTLDGRWRGKRVGQYLRQVDWFLELLLFCVHVTSGQPGRGSEITTIRHHNGLLQDRNVFVVDGRIMTVVRYHKSQSQFDKLKIMPRFLPPQLGQVMAVYLAYLQPFQEYLVV
;
A
#
# COMPACT_ATOMS: atom_id res chain seq x y z
N ARG A 1 -4.39 -25.25 0.12
CA ARG A 1 -5.67 -25.31 -0.62
C ARG A 1 -5.85 -23.98 -1.36
N ALA A 2 -5.48 -23.91 -2.64
CA ALA A 2 -5.77 -22.80 -3.56
C ALA A 2 -5.71 -23.33 -5.01
N ARG A 3 -6.38 -24.47 -5.24
CA ARG A 3 -6.58 -25.05 -6.58
C ARG A 3 -8.04 -24.90 -6.99
N SER A 4 -8.61 -23.71 -6.79
CA SER A 4 -9.91 -23.40 -7.41
C SER A 4 -9.67 -23.16 -8.90
N LYS A 5 -10.40 -23.87 -9.76
CA LYS A 5 -10.43 -23.66 -11.21
C LYS A 5 -11.38 -22.53 -11.61
N GLU A 6 -12.12 -21.95 -10.67
CA GLU A 6 -13.11 -20.92 -10.95
C GLU A 6 -12.50 -19.52 -10.70
N GLY A 7 -12.29 -18.77 -11.78
CA GLY A 7 -12.02 -17.33 -11.76
C GLY A 7 -10.57 -16.88 -11.53
N GLY A 8 -9.66 -17.74 -11.05
CA GLY A 8 -8.28 -17.35 -10.74
C GLY A 8 -7.36 -17.16 -11.97
N MET A 9 -6.59 -16.08 -12.02
CA MET A 9 -5.54 -15.92 -13.04
C MET A 9 -4.40 -16.90 -12.78
N ARG A 10 -4.27 -17.90 -13.64
CA ARG A 10 -3.18 -18.87 -13.55
C ARG A 10 -1.88 -18.26 -14.08
N LEU A 11 -1.01 -17.83 -13.17
CA LEU A 11 0.27 -17.16 -13.45
C LEU A 11 1.41 -18.13 -13.83
N GLN A 12 1.37 -19.38 -13.37
CA GLN A 12 2.36 -20.41 -13.67
C GLN A 12 1.79 -21.58 -14.50
N THR A 13 2.66 -22.21 -15.31
CA THR A 13 2.38 -23.51 -15.93
C THR A 13 2.33 -24.63 -14.88
N LEU A 14 1.98 -25.85 -15.28
CA LEU A 14 2.08 -27.02 -14.39
C LEU A 14 3.53 -27.29 -13.99
N ASP A 15 4.47 -27.00 -14.90
CA ASP A 15 5.91 -27.23 -14.74
C ASP A 15 6.64 -26.08 -14.01
N GLY A 16 5.89 -25.19 -13.36
CA GLY A 16 6.44 -24.10 -12.55
C GLY A 16 6.96 -22.87 -13.33
N ARG A 17 6.83 -22.83 -14.67
CA ARG A 17 7.29 -21.69 -15.47
C ARG A 17 6.31 -20.52 -15.39
N TRP A 18 6.83 -19.31 -15.17
CA TRP A 18 6.05 -18.07 -15.17
C TRP A 18 5.53 -17.72 -16.57
N ARG A 19 4.27 -17.31 -16.65
CA ARG A 19 3.64 -16.83 -17.88
C ARG A 19 3.76 -15.31 -17.95
N GLY A 20 4.83 -14.79 -18.54
CA GLY A 20 5.15 -13.34 -18.55
C GLY A 20 3.97 -12.41 -18.90
N LYS A 21 3.20 -12.72 -19.95
CA LYS A 21 2.00 -11.93 -20.32
C LYS A 21 0.94 -11.87 -19.20
N ARG A 22 0.75 -12.97 -18.47
CA ARG A 22 -0.22 -13.04 -17.36
C ARG A 22 0.32 -12.40 -16.09
N VAL A 23 1.62 -12.57 -15.80
CA VAL A 23 2.28 -11.84 -14.71
C VAL A 23 2.14 -10.33 -14.93
N GLY A 24 2.43 -9.83 -16.13
CA GLY A 24 2.23 -8.42 -16.45
C GLY A 24 0.76 -7.96 -16.34
N GLN A 25 -0.21 -8.81 -16.67
CA GLN A 25 -1.63 -8.49 -16.49
C GLN A 25 -2.01 -8.42 -15.00
N TYR A 26 -1.50 -9.33 -14.19
CA TYR A 26 -1.69 -9.31 -12.74
C TYR A 26 -1.07 -8.06 -12.11
N LEU A 27 0.16 -7.70 -12.47
CA LEU A 27 0.82 -6.50 -11.95
C LEU A 27 0.02 -5.23 -12.27
N ARG A 28 -0.53 -5.10 -13.48
CA ARG A 28 -1.43 -3.98 -13.81
C ARG A 28 -2.72 -3.96 -12.98
N GLN A 29 -3.26 -5.13 -12.61
CA GLN A 29 -4.42 -5.20 -11.70
C GLN A 29 -4.05 -4.76 -10.28
N VAL A 30 -2.83 -5.09 -9.82
CA VAL A 30 -2.32 -4.61 -8.54
C VAL A 30 -2.11 -3.10 -8.57
N ASP A 31 -1.56 -2.53 -9.64
CA ASP A 31 -1.40 -1.08 -9.80
C ASP A 31 -2.75 -0.36 -9.75
N TRP A 32 -3.76 -0.84 -10.49
CA TRP A 32 -5.11 -0.29 -10.45
C TRP A 32 -5.75 -0.39 -9.06
N PHE A 33 -5.55 -1.52 -8.37
CA PHE A 33 -5.99 -1.68 -6.99
C PHE A 33 -5.30 -0.67 -6.06
N LEU A 34 -4.01 -0.41 -6.23
CA LEU A 34 -3.26 0.56 -5.43
C LEU A 34 -3.74 1.99 -5.65
N GLU A 35 -4.09 2.37 -6.88
CA GLU A 35 -4.70 3.67 -7.18
C GLU A 35 -6.02 3.85 -6.41
N LEU A 36 -6.89 2.83 -6.42
CA LEU A 36 -8.15 2.84 -5.65
C LEU A 36 -7.91 2.86 -4.15
N LEU A 37 -6.97 2.06 -3.65
CA LEU A 37 -6.60 2.03 -2.24
C LEU A 37 -6.08 3.40 -1.77
N LEU A 38 -5.23 4.03 -2.58
CA LEU A 38 -4.71 5.37 -2.32
C LEU A 38 -5.84 6.41 -2.25
N PHE A 39 -6.78 6.35 -3.20
CA PHE A 39 -7.97 7.21 -3.19
C PHE A 39 -8.81 7.00 -1.93
N CYS A 40 -9.10 5.74 -1.55
CA CYS A 40 -9.85 5.43 -0.34
C CYS A 40 -9.14 5.95 0.92
N VAL A 41 -7.83 5.71 1.03
CA VAL A 41 -7.02 6.25 2.14
C VAL A 41 -7.11 7.77 2.16
N HIS A 42 -6.97 8.43 1.01
CA HIS A 42 -7.02 9.88 0.93
C HIS A 42 -8.34 10.49 1.42
N VAL A 43 -9.47 9.95 0.97
CA VAL A 43 -10.81 10.52 1.22
C VAL A 43 -11.36 10.13 2.60
N THR A 44 -10.96 8.97 3.13
CA THR A 44 -11.55 8.45 4.39
C THR A 44 -10.72 8.73 5.64
N SER A 45 -9.45 9.11 5.50
CA SER A 45 -8.52 9.33 6.63
C SER A 45 -8.63 10.74 7.27
N GLY A 46 -9.83 11.35 7.21
CA GLY A 46 -10.08 12.72 7.68
C GLY A 46 -9.82 13.79 6.61
N GLN A 47 -9.32 14.97 7.02
CA GLN A 47 -9.12 16.10 6.09
C GLN A 47 -8.18 15.68 4.93
N PRO A 48 -8.59 15.79 3.65
CA PRO A 48 -7.78 15.41 2.51
C PRO A 48 -6.38 16.03 2.59
N GLY A 49 -5.34 15.19 2.68
CA GLY A 49 -3.94 15.64 2.59
C GLY A 49 -3.66 16.27 1.22
N ARG A 50 -2.63 17.08 1.08
CA ARG A 50 -2.25 17.60 -0.26
C ARG A 50 -1.77 16.43 -1.13
N GLY A 51 -1.96 16.49 -2.46
CA GLY A 51 -1.56 15.39 -3.35
C GLY A 51 -0.11 14.92 -3.16
N SER A 52 0.82 15.84 -2.88
CA SER A 52 2.23 15.54 -2.58
C SER A 52 2.47 14.78 -1.26
N GLU A 53 1.53 14.83 -0.32
CA GLU A 53 1.61 14.17 0.98
C GLU A 53 1.15 12.70 0.93
N ILE A 54 0.31 12.36 -0.03
CA ILE A 54 -0.30 11.02 -0.17
C ILE A 54 0.58 10.11 -1.03
N THR A 55 1.19 10.65 -2.08
CA THR A 55 2.13 9.93 -2.93
C THR A 55 3.45 9.60 -2.24
N THR A 56 3.69 10.12 -1.04
CA THR A 56 4.91 9.85 -0.24
C THR A 56 4.73 8.80 0.85
N ILE A 57 3.54 8.18 0.95
CA ILE A 57 3.28 7.09 1.90
C ILE A 57 4.15 5.87 1.55
N ARG A 58 4.90 5.39 2.53
CA ARG A 58 5.74 4.18 2.44
C ARG A 58 5.35 3.16 3.49
N HIS A 59 5.49 1.89 3.14
CA HIS A 59 5.23 0.77 4.06
C HIS A 59 6.51 0.24 4.72
N HIS A 60 7.70 0.47 4.13
CA HIS A 60 9.00 0.12 4.71
C HIS A 60 9.88 1.36 4.92
N ASN A 61 10.88 1.24 5.80
CA ASN A 61 11.86 2.30 6.04
C ASN A 61 12.86 2.35 4.88
N GLY A 62 13.05 3.51 4.28
CA GLY A 62 14.15 3.78 3.37
C GLY A 62 15.36 4.36 4.11
N LEU A 63 16.49 4.50 3.39
CA LEU A 63 17.73 5.07 3.93
C LEU A 63 17.55 6.51 4.46
N LEU A 64 16.72 7.30 3.79
CA LEU A 64 16.52 8.72 4.08
C LEU A 64 15.15 9.04 4.71
N GLN A 65 14.19 8.12 4.65
CA GLN A 65 12.82 8.38 5.07
C GLN A 65 12.20 7.12 5.70
N ASP A 66 11.67 7.28 6.92
CA ASP A 66 10.92 6.20 7.60
C ASP A 66 9.61 5.87 6.88
N ARG A 67 9.07 4.68 7.18
CA ARG A 67 7.72 4.27 6.81
C ARG A 67 6.66 5.19 7.40
N ASN A 68 5.50 5.18 6.76
CA ASN A 68 4.33 5.96 7.14
C ASN A 68 3.19 5.08 7.66
N VAL A 69 3.21 3.77 7.45
CA VAL A 69 2.12 2.87 7.85
C VAL A 69 2.47 2.14 9.15
N PHE A 70 1.57 2.20 10.13
CA PHE A 70 1.74 1.61 11.45
C PHE A 70 0.47 0.88 11.91
N VAL A 71 0.65 -0.11 12.79
CA VAL A 71 -0.45 -0.77 13.50
C VAL A 71 -0.38 -0.38 14.96
N VAL A 72 -1.43 0.23 15.48
CA VAL A 72 -1.55 0.60 16.90
C VAL A 72 -2.94 0.20 17.38
N ASP A 73 -2.99 -0.52 18.50
CA ASP A 73 -4.23 -1.03 19.09
C ASP A 73 -5.10 -1.82 18.08
N GLY A 74 -4.45 -2.67 17.28
CA GLY A 74 -5.11 -3.47 16.25
C GLY A 74 -5.66 -2.68 15.05
N ARG A 75 -5.42 -1.36 14.98
CA ARG A 75 -5.88 -0.49 13.89
C ARG A 75 -4.70 -0.01 13.06
N ILE A 76 -4.93 0.08 11.75
CA ILE A 76 -3.93 0.66 10.84
C ILE A 76 -4.05 2.17 10.87
N MET A 77 -2.90 2.84 10.99
CA MET A 77 -2.78 4.29 10.80
C MET A 77 -1.74 4.61 9.72
N THR A 78 -1.94 5.77 9.10
CA THR A 78 -0.94 6.45 8.27
C THR A 78 -0.39 7.66 9.01
N VAL A 79 0.91 7.89 8.90
CA VAL A 79 1.63 8.99 9.53
C VAL A 79 2.29 9.80 8.43
N VAL A 80 1.75 10.99 8.17
CA VAL A 80 2.28 11.91 7.16
C VAL A 80 3.06 13.02 7.87
N ARG A 81 4.28 13.29 7.40
CA ARG A 81 5.10 14.42 7.87
C ARG A 81 4.77 15.65 7.05
N TYR A 82 4.36 16.72 7.72
CA TYR A 82 4.07 17.99 7.09
C TYR A 82 5.31 18.91 7.13
N HIS A 83 5.92 19.18 5.97
CA HIS A 83 7.19 19.92 5.88
C HIS A 83 7.03 21.44 5.69
N LYS A 84 5.81 21.97 5.47
CA LYS A 84 5.63 23.42 5.18
C LYS A 84 5.86 24.33 6.39
N SER A 85 5.70 23.83 7.61
CA SER A 85 5.94 24.60 8.84
C SER A 85 7.36 24.47 9.37
N GLN A 86 8.24 23.70 8.70
CA GLN A 86 9.59 23.44 9.20
C GLN A 86 10.45 24.70 9.21
N SER A 87 10.27 25.62 8.25
CA SER A 87 10.97 26.91 8.27
C SER A 87 10.47 27.88 9.34
N GLN A 88 9.27 27.66 9.91
CA GLN A 88 8.68 28.58 10.89
C GLN A 88 8.75 28.08 12.35
N PHE A 89 8.74 26.77 12.58
CA PHE A 89 8.58 26.20 13.93
C PHE A 89 9.66 25.20 14.35
N ASP A 90 10.63 24.91 13.47
CA ASP A 90 11.75 23.98 13.70
C ASP A 90 11.34 22.59 14.26
N LYS A 91 10.06 22.24 14.12
CA LYS A 91 9.45 21.00 14.58
C LYS A 91 8.64 20.36 13.47
N LEU A 92 8.94 19.09 13.20
CA LEU A 92 8.17 18.26 12.29
C LEU A 92 6.76 18.06 12.84
N LYS A 93 5.75 18.58 12.14
CA LYS A 93 4.36 18.31 12.48
C LYS A 93 3.98 16.93 11.96
N ILE A 94 3.83 15.99 12.88
CA ILE A 94 3.40 14.62 12.61
C ILE A 94 1.88 14.57 12.73
N MET A 95 1.21 14.09 11.67
CA MET A 95 -0.25 13.92 11.66
C MET A 95 -0.60 12.44 11.53
N PRO A 96 -0.89 11.73 12.64
CA PRO A 96 -1.39 10.37 12.58
C PRO A 96 -2.86 10.36 12.15
N ARG A 97 -3.21 9.43 11.27
CA ARG A 97 -4.58 9.24 10.76
C ARG A 97 -4.92 7.77 10.76
N PHE A 98 -5.88 7.37 11.58
CA PHE A 98 -6.40 6.01 11.58
C PHE A 98 -7.26 5.76 10.34
N LEU A 99 -7.07 4.60 9.72
CA LEU A 99 -7.94 4.14 8.64
C LEU A 99 -9.26 3.60 9.22
N PRO A 100 -10.37 3.71 8.49
CA PRO A 100 -11.58 2.95 8.79
C PRO A 100 -11.24 1.45 8.92
N PRO A 101 -11.85 0.70 9.85
CA PRO A 101 -11.48 -0.69 10.13
C PRO A 101 -11.43 -1.59 8.89
N GLN A 102 -12.40 -1.46 7.99
CA GLN A 102 -12.49 -2.25 6.75
C GLN A 102 -11.34 -1.91 5.80
N LEU A 103 -11.00 -0.62 5.67
CA LEU A 103 -9.89 -0.18 4.84
C LEU A 103 -8.55 -0.62 5.44
N GLY A 104 -8.42 -0.59 6.76
CA GLY A 104 -7.28 -1.15 7.48
C GLY A 104 -7.10 -2.64 7.22
N GLN A 105 -8.17 -3.44 7.18
CA GLN A 105 -8.09 -4.86 6.84
C GLN A 105 -7.59 -5.08 5.40
N VAL A 106 -8.10 -4.31 4.43
CA VAL A 106 -7.64 -4.36 3.04
C VAL A 106 -6.16 -4.02 2.94
N MET A 107 -5.72 -2.95 3.62
CA MET A 107 -4.31 -2.56 3.67
C MET A 107 -3.44 -3.65 4.30
N ALA A 108 -3.91 -4.31 5.36
CA ALA A 108 -3.20 -5.43 6.00
C ALA A 108 -2.99 -6.60 5.04
N VAL A 109 -4.05 -7.01 4.32
CA VAL A 109 -3.99 -8.11 3.34
C VAL A 109 -3.05 -7.75 2.19
N TYR A 110 -3.10 -6.52 1.71
CA TYR A 110 -2.18 -6.04 0.67
C TYR A 110 -0.72 -6.14 1.12
N LEU A 111 -0.39 -5.60 2.29
CA LEU A 111 0.98 -5.61 2.80
C LEU A 111 1.49 -7.02 3.13
N ALA A 112 0.62 -7.91 3.60
CA ALA A 112 1.01 -9.26 4.00
C ALA A 112 1.17 -10.23 2.83
N TYR A 113 0.38 -10.08 1.77
CA TYR A 113 0.32 -11.08 0.68
C TYR A 113 0.67 -10.52 -0.69
N LEU A 114 0.04 -9.40 -1.09
CA LEU A 114 0.17 -8.88 -2.44
C LEU A 114 1.52 -8.18 -2.65
N GLN A 115 1.95 -7.37 -1.68
CA GLN A 115 3.21 -6.64 -1.74
C GLN A 115 4.44 -7.58 -1.88
N PRO A 116 4.67 -8.55 -0.98
CA PRO A 116 5.84 -9.44 -1.12
C PRO A 116 5.75 -10.30 -2.38
N PHE A 117 4.54 -10.67 -2.82
CA PHE A 117 4.36 -11.43 -4.04
C PHE A 117 4.66 -10.60 -5.29
N GLN A 118 4.26 -9.33 -5.31
CA GLN A 118 4.62 -8.38 -6.37
C GLN A 118 6.14 -8.21 -6.45
N GLU A 119 6.82 -7.98 -5.32
CA GLU A 119 8.27 -7.85 -5.27
C GLU A 119 8.96 -9.12 -5.81
N TYR A 120 8.47 -10.30 -5.41
CA TYR A 120 8.98 -11.57 -5.91
C TYR A 120 8.82 -11.75 -7.44
N LEU A 121 7.76 -11.21 -8.04
CA LEU A 121 7.49 -11.34 -9.47
C LEU A 121 8.29 -10.37 -10.36
N VAL A 122 8.82 -9.29 -9.78
CA VAL A 122 9.54 -8.23 -10.49
C VAL A 122 11.06 -8.50 -10.53
N VAL A 123 11.55 -9.40 -9.65
CA VAL A 123 12.92 -9.92 -9.65
C VAL A 123 13.10 -11.00 -10.72
#